data_AF-A0A960JR17-F1
#
_entry.id   AF-A0A960JR17-F1
#
_cell.length_a   1.000
_cell.length_b   1.000
_cell.length_c   1.000
_cell.angle_alpha   90.00
_cell.angle_beta   90.00
_cell.angle_gamma   90.00
#
_symmetry.space_group_name_H-M   'P 1'
#
loop_
_entity.id
_entity.type
_entity.pdbx_description
1 polymer ?
#
loop_
_entity_poly.entity_id
_entity_poly.type
_entity_poly.pdbx_seq_one_letter_code
_entity_poly.pdbx_strand_id
1 'polypeptide(L)'
;MAAVPQRYRRAPRMVFRALDGRAWVGGPGRDTVGIEGSALFVWLVLDRPASVGGLAQQIRTVWPELGEIAEPDVQAAIDSLVGAELVETMPAAASSGDAA
;
A
#
# COMPACT_ATOMS: atom_id res chain seq x y z
N MET A 1 -3.01 -25.82 1.38
CA MET A 1 -3.43 -24.85 0.35
C MET A 1 -2.37 -23.77 0.28
N ALA A 2 -1.73 -23.55 -0.87
CA ALA A 2 -0.84 -22.40 -1.04
C ALA A 2 -1.69 -21.12 -1.09
N ALA A 3 -1.31 -20.09 -0.34
CA ALA A 3 -1.98 -18.80 -0.39
C ALA A 3 -1.79 -18.18 -1.79
N VAL A 4 -2.88 -17.72 -2.40
CA VAL A 4 -2.80 -17.00 -3.68
C VAL A 4 -2.00 -15.72 -3.45
N PRO A 5 -0.95 -15.44 -4.23
CA PRO A 5 -0.19 -14.21 -4.07
C PRO A 5 -1.12 -13.01 -4.24
N GLN A 6 -1.02 -12.04 -3.32
CA GLN A 6 -1.85 -10.84 -3.31
C GLN A 6 -1.04 -9.63 -3.77
N ARG A 7 -1.72 -8.73 -4.48
CA ARG A 7 -1.22 -7.39 -4.79
C ARG A 7 -2.21 -6.38 -4.25
N TYR A 8 -1.73 -5.18 -3.99
CA TYR A 8 -2.51 -4.10 -3.44
C TYR A 8 -2.42 -2.91 -4.37
N ARG A 9 -3.47 -2.10 -4.46
CA ARG A 9 -3.46 -0.81 -5.17
C ARG A 9 -4.20 0.23 -4.36
N ARG A 10 -3.88 1.51 -4.54
CA ARG A 10 -4.72 2.59 -4.00
C ARG A 10 -6.12 2.49 -4.61
N ALA A 11 -7.13 2.73 -3.80
CA ALA A 11 -8.50 2.88 -4.27
C ALA A 11 -8.56 4.05 -5.29
N PRO A 12 -9.47 3.96 -6.28
CA PRO A 12 -9.55 4.98 -7.33
C PRO A 12 -9.99 6.32 -6.76
N ARG A 13 -9.54 7.41 -7.38
CA ARG A 13 -9.95 8.80 -7.08
C ARG A 13 -9.62 9.27 -5.66
N MET A 14 -8.68 8.62 -4.98
CA MET A 14 -8.16 9.09 -3.70
C MET A 14 -7.21 10.26 -3.89
N VAL A 15 -7.33 11.27 -3.04
CA VAL A 15 -6.51 12.47 -3.00
C VAL A 15 -5.72 12.47 -1.71
N PHE A 16 -4.41 12.70 -1.83
CA PHE A 16 -3.50 12.85 -0.69
C PHE A 16 -3.22 14.33 -0.43
N ARG A 17 -3.23 14.72 0.84
CA ARG A 17 -2.84 16.06 1.31
C ARG A 17 -1.95 15.96 2.54
N ALA A 18 -0.80 16.62 2.51
CA ALA A 18 0.01 16.87 3.70
C ALA A 18 -0.25 18.30 4.18
N LEU A 19 -0.77 18.46 5.40
CA LEU A 19 -1.15 19.73 6.01
C LEU A 19 -0.69 19.73 7.49
N ASP A 20 0.06 20.76 7.89
CA ASP A 20 0.56 20.94 9.26
C ASP A 20 1.24 19.70 9.86
N GLY A 21 2.08 19.03 9.05
CA GLY A 21 2.80 17.83 9.46
C GLY A 21 1.94 16.56 9.55
N ARG A 22 0.66 16.64 9.16
CA ARG A 22 -0.26 15.49 9.10
C ARG A 22 -0.55 15.11 7.67
N ALA A 23 -0.75 13.82 7.44
CA ALA A 23 -1.14 13.29 6.15
C ALA A 23 -2.60 12.85 6.17
N TRP A 24 -3.34 13.28 5.16
CA TRP A 24 -4.77 13.01 4.98
C TRP A 24 -5.00 12.36 3.63
N VAL A 25 -5.88 11.37 3.60
CA VAL A 25 -6.36 10.74 2.37
C VAL A 25 -7.88 10.77 2.38
N GLY A 26 -8.47 11.19 1.27
CA GLY A 26 -9.92 11.16 1.08
C GLY A 26 -10.29 11.09 -0.39
N GLY A 27 -11.55 10.81 -0.68
CA GLY A 27 -12.05 10.79 -2.05
C GLY A 27 -13.57 10.99 -2.10
N PRO A 28 -14.15 11.15 -3.29
CA PRO A 28 -15.58 11.36 -3.45
C PRO A 28 -16.39 10.24 -2.78
N GLY A 29 -17.35 10.61 -1.93
CA GLY A 29 -18.22 9.64 -1.24
C GLY A 29 -17.57 8.87 -0.09
N ARG A 30 -16.39 9.30 0.38
CA ARG A 30 -15.66 8.68 1.50
C ARG A 30 -15.22 9.71 2.51
N ASP A 31 -15.11 9.26 3.75
CA ASP A 31 -14.53 10.05 4.82
C ASP A 31 -13.05 10.34 4.54
N THR A 32 -12.59 11.51 4.99
CA THR A 32 -11.17 11.84 4.95
C THR A 32 -10.51 11.28 6.20
N VAL A 33 -9.50 10.45 6.00
CA VAL A 33 -8.82 9.71 7.07
C VAL A 33 -7.38 10.22 7.20
N GLY A 34 -6.94 10.43 8.43
CA GLY A 34 -5.54 10.71 8.73
C GLY A 34 -4.71 9.44 8.64
N ILE A 35 -3.56 9.49 7.96
CA ILE A 35 -2.62 8.36 7.87
C ILE A 35 -1.28 8.75 8.48
N GLU A 36 -0.69 7.80 9.20
CA GLU A 36 0.49 8.04 10.04
C GLU A 36 1.43 6.82 9.99
N GLY A 37 2.67 7.01 10.44
CA GLY A 37 3.64 5.92 10.59
C GLY A 37 3.81 5.06 9.34
N SER A 38 3.84 3.74 9.51
CA SER A 38 4.04 2.77 8.41
C SER A 38 2.99 2.89 7.30
N ALA A 39 1.75 3.26 7.63
CA ALA A 39 0.68 3.44 6.63
C ALA A 39 0.98 4.61 5.69
N LEU A 40 1.63 5.67 6.18
CA LEU A 40 2.08 6.78 5.34
C LEU A 40 3.14 6.32 4.33
N PHE A 41 4.15 5.57 4.77
CA PHE A 41 5.20 5.10 3.87
C PHE A 41 4.65 4.16 2.80
N VAL A 42 3.81 3.19 3.19
CA VAL A 42 3.10 2.31 2.26
C VAL A 42 2.29 3.13 1.27
N TRP A 43 1.50 4.09 1.75
CA TRP A 43 0.71 4.96 0.89
C TRP A 43 1.60 5.63 -0.14
N LEU A 44 2.69 6.28 0.27
CA LEU A 44 3.56 7.07 -0.59
C LEU A 44 4.23 6.24 -1.70
N VAL A 45 4.69 5.02 -1.40
CA VAL A 45 5.34 4.17 -2.42
C VAL A 45 4.37 3.37 -3.30
N LEU A 46 3.10 3.24 -2.89
CA LEU A 46 2.09 2.49 -3.64
C LEU A 46 1.53 3.31 -4.81
N ASP A 47 2.35 3.58 -5.81
CA ASP A 47 1.96 4.28 -7.05
C ASP A 47 1.28 3.35 -8.07
N ARG A 48 1.69 2.09 -8.09
CA ARG A 48 1.22 1.00 -8.96
C ARG A 48 0.91 -0.24 -8.11
N PRO A 49 0.14 -1.21 -8.65
CA PRO A 49 -0.16 -2.42 -7.90
C PRO A 49 1.10 -3.15 -7.44
N ALA A 50 1.21 -3.51 -6.16
CA ALA A 50 2.44 -4.08 -5.59
C ALA A 50 2.13 -5.16 -4.54
N SER A 51 3.05 -6.10 -4.33
CA SER A 51 2.99 -7.07 -3.23
C SER A 51 3.63 -6.49 -1.95
N VAL A 52 3.43 -7.15 -0.80
CA VAL A 52 4.08 -6.75 0.47
C VAL A 52 5.60 -6.69 0.35
N GLY A 53 6.23 -7.75 -0.14
CA GLY A 53 7.68 -7.77 -0.32
C GLY A 53 8.18 -6.69 -1.28
N GLY A 54 7.42 -6.40 -2.35
CA GLY A 54 7.74 -5.31 -3.27
C GLY A 54 7.68 -3.94 -2.60
N LEU A 55 6.65 -3.70 -1.79
CA LEU A 55 6.50 -2.45 -1.02
C LEU A 55 7.59 -2.32 0.04
N ALA A 56 7.90 -3.37 0.79
CA ALA A 56 8.97 -3.38 1.78
C ALA A 56 10.32 -3.04 1.13
N GLN A 57 10.63 -3.62 -0.03
CA GLN A 57 11.84 -3.29 -0.79
C GLN A 57 11.84 -1.83 -1.26
N GLN A 58 10.70 -1.33 -1.73
CA GLN A 58 10.59 0.04 -2.24
C GLN A 58 10.73 1.07 -1.11
N ILE A 59 10.14 0.83 0.06
CA ILE A 59 10.31 1.68 1.26
C ILE A 59 11.79 1.73 1.65
N ARG A 60 12.47 0.58 1.75
CA ARG A 60 13.92 0.53 2.06
C ARG A 60 14.78 1.28 1.04
N THR A 61 14.34 1.31 -0.23
CA THR A 61 15.06 1.99 -1.31
C THR A 61 14.88 3.51 -1.23
N VAL A 62 13.66 3.98 -0.91
CA VAL A 62 13.34 5.41 -0.85
C VAL A 62 13.83 6.04 0.46
N TRP A 63 13.75 5.31 1.58
CA TRP A 63 14.17 5.77 2.91
C TRP A 63 15.08 4.75 3.61
N PRO A 64 16.35 4.64 3.18
CA PRO A 64 17.30 3.71 3.81
C PRO A 64 17.57 4.02 5.29
N GLU A 65 17.36 5.27 5.73
CA GLU A 65 17.53 5.72 7.11
C GLU A 65 16.52 5.12 8.10
N LEU A 66 15.39 4.56 7.61
CA LEU A 66 14.41 3.88 8.47
C LEU A 66 14.92 2.52 8.98
N GLY A 67 16.00 2.00 8.40
CA GLY A 67 16.60 0.74 8.80
C GLY A 67 15.80 -0.49 8.34
N GLU A 68 15.68 -1.47 9.23
CA GLU A 68 14.99 -2.72 8.92
C GLU A 68 13.48 -2.50 8.83
N ILE A 69 12.92 -2.78 7.65
CA ILE A 69 11.48 -2.79 7.40
C ILE A 69 11.01 -4.24 7.37
N ALA A 70 10.22 -4.70 8.33
CA ALA A 70 9.70 -6.07 8.32
C ALA A 70 8.45 -6.18 7.42
N GLU A 71 8.35 -7.25 6.63
CA GLU A 71 7.14 -7.52 5.83
C GLU A 71 5.85 -7.61 6.67
N PRO A 72 5.83 -8.18 7.89
CA PRO A 72 4.65 -8.16 8.75
C PRO A 72 4.16 -6.75 9.10
N ASP A 73 5.07 -5.80 9.32
CA ASP A 73 4.70 -4.41 9.64
C ASP A 73 4.11 -3.71 8.42
N VAL A 74 4.65 -4.00 7.23
CA VAL A 74 4.10 -3.53 5.96
C VAL A 74 2.71 -4.13 5.73
N GLN A 75 2.52 -5.42 6.00
CA GLN A 75 1.21 -6.07 5.89
C GLN A 75 0.19 -5.44 6.86
N ALA A 76 0.54 -5.22 8.13
CA ALA A 76 -0.34 -4.58 9.10
C ALA A 76 -0.74 -3.15 8.69
N ALA A 77 0.21 -2.40 8.10
CA ALA A 77 -0.07 -1.08 7.54
C ALA A 77 -1.02 -1.14 6.33
N ILE A 78 -0.84 -2.12 5.44
CA ILE A 78 -1.74 -2.38 4.31
C ILE A 78 -3.13 -2.74 4.83
N ASP A 79 -3.24 -3.64 5.80
CA ASP A 79 -4.52 -4.07 6.38
C ASP A 79 -5.29 -2.88 6.97
N SER A 80 -4.58 -1.96 7.62
CA SER A 80 -5.17 -0.71 8.14
C SER A 80 -5.69 0.18 7.01
N LEU A 81 -4.93 0.31 5.91
CA LEU A 81 -5.36 1.08 4.73
C LEU A 81 -6.52 0.41 3.99
N VAL A 82 -6.56 -0.92 3.95
CA VAL A 82 -7.68 -1.70 3.37
C VAL A 82 -8.92 -1.55 4.24
N GLY A 83 -8.79 -1.63 5.57
CA GLY A 83 -9.90 -1.41 6.51
C GLY A 83 -10.46 0.01 6.44
N ALA A 84 -9.64 1.01 6.11
CA ALA A 84 -10.06 2.38 5.83
C ALA A 84 -10.55 2.59 4.38
N GLU A 85 -10.66 1.52 3.59
CA GLU A 85 -11.00 1.52 2.17
C GLU A 85 -10.06 2.32 1.25
N LEU A 86 -8.90 2.73 1.72
CA LEU A 86 -7.94 3.53 0.95
C LEU A 86 -7.13 2.68 -0.04
N VAL A 87 -7.01 1.39 0.24
CA VAL A 87 -6.30 0.39 -0.57
C VAL A 87 -7.22 -0.79 -0.86
N GLU A 88 -7.10 -1.35 -2.05
CA GLU A 88 -7.85 -2.51 -2.52
C GLU A 88 -6.93 -3.71 -2.69
N THR A 89 -7.40 -4.88 -2.26
CA THR A 89 -6.74 -6.16 -2.53
C THR A 89 -7.07 -6.64 -3.94
N MET A 90 -6.03 -7.03 -4.66
CA MET A 90 -6.10 -7.62 -5.99
C MET A 90 -5.54 -9.05 -5.93
N PRO A 91 -6.16 -10.01 -6.65
CA PRO A 91 -5.46 -11.25 -6.94
C PRO A 91 -4.20 -10.91 -7.74
N ALA A 92 -3.05 -11.51 -7.42
CA ALA A 92 -1.92 -11.43 -8.32
C ALA A 92 -2.36 -11.99 -9.68
N ALA A 93 -2.13 -11.23 -10.74
CA ALA A 93 -2.37 -11.73 -12.09
C ALA A 93 -1.66 -13.07 -12.22
N ALA A 94 -2.41 -14.13 -12.57
CA ALA A 94 -1.79 -15.34 -13.05
C ALA A 94 -0.90 -14.91 -14.21
N SER A 95 0.41 -15.14 -14.09
CA SER A 95 1.32 -14.97 -15.21
C SER A 95 0.73 -15.81 -16.34
N SER A 96 0.11 -15.18 -17.34
CA SER A 96 -0.29 -15.83 -18.57
C SER A 96 1.00 -16.14 -19.35
N GLY A 97 1.73 -17.13 -18.84
CA GLY A 97 2.71 -17.90 -19.57
C GLY A 97 2.02 -19.20 -19.98
N ASP A 98 1.51 -19.24 -21.20
CA ASP A 98 2.01 -20.27 -22.09
C ASP A 98 1.99 -19.74 -23.53
N ALA A 99 3.17 -19.75 -24.11
CA ALA A 99 3.38 -19.58 -25.53
C ALA A 99 3.04 -20.91 -26.20
N ALA A 100 2.26 -20.86 -27.26
CA ALA A 100 2.22 -21.90 -28.28
C ALA A 100 2.19 -21.22 -29.66
#